data_AF-A0A922AKJ1-F1
#
_entry.id   AF-A0A922AKJ1-F1
#
_cell.length_a   1.000
_cell.length_b   1.000
_cell.length_c   1.000
_cell.angle_alpha   90.00
_cell.angle_beta   90.00
_cell.angle_gamma   90.00
#
_symmetry.space_group_name_H-M   'P 1'
#
loop_
_entity.id
_entity.type
_entity.pdbx_description
1 polymer ?
#
loop_
_entity_poly.entity_id
_entity_poly.type
_entity_poly.pdbx_seq_one_letter_code
_entity_poly.pdbx_strand_id
1 'polypeptide(L)'
;MGFSTNGAMVGSSAIVGWVSSDGDGVVKQYHLGGTSPRLVVPDQGNLKVVSNSTAIISQSLRLYMAFQLETDNDQQPQSRPLYSVGRTGVFPSAPNYVLSEHQVKVSTSINYVTGQSTSSGGPYVKLRRSHGVLNMIGWGILMIIGAIVARYFKQKDPTWFYLHTSIQLLGFVLGIIGIVCGFILKNRLNAHVSTHKGIGIFILVLGCLQVMAFLARPNKEAKLRKYWNWYHQNVGRILIIFTIANIFYGIHLGGEGRGWSAGYGVVLCVLFITIVVLELRSWIRK
;
A
#
# COMPACT_ATOMS: atom_id res chain seq x y z
N MET A 1 -0.58 17.54 -16.93
CA MET A 1 0.33 17.84 -15.80
C MET A 1 -0.07 19.19 -15.22
N GLY A 2 -0.39 19.24 -13.93
CA GLY A 2 -0.71 20.47 -13.20
C GLY A 2 0.46 20.97 -12.36
N PHE A 3 0.41 22.24 -11.95
CA PHE A 3 1.36 22.87 -11.05
C PHE A 3 0.56 23.60 -9.98
N SER A 4 0.77 23.20 -8.72
CA SER A 4 0.02 23.67 -7.57
C SER A 4 0.92 24.28 -6.50
N THR A 5 0.39 25.23 -5.73
CA THR A 5 1.06 25.79 -4.56
C THR A 5 0.89 24.93 -3.31
N ASN A 6 -0.23 24.22 -3.19
CA ASN A 6 -0.60 23.43 -2.02
C ASN A 6 -0.78 21.92 -2.30
N GLY A 7 -0.62 21.49 -3.55
CA GLY A 7 -0.78 20.10 -3.98
C GLY A 7 -2.23 19.71 -4.32
N ALA A 8 -3.18 20.65 -4.23
CA ALA A 8 -4.54 20.47 -4.69
C ALA A 8 -4.69 20.86 -6.17
N MET A 9 -5.63 20.20 -6.87
CA MET A 9 -6.00 20.58 -8.24
C MET A 9 -6.76 21.89 -8.28
N VAL A 10 -7.66 22.14 -7.33
CA VAL A 10 -8.44 23.38 -7.28
C VAL A 10 -7.50 24.56 -6.98
N GLY A 11 -7.58 25.60 -7.79
CA GLY A 11 -6.72 26.78 -7.75
C GLY A 11 -5.38 26.62 -8.49
N SER A 12 -5.14 25.48 -9.15
CA SER A 12 -3.89 25.22 -9.88
C SER A 12 -4.02 25.53 -11.37
N SER A 13 -2.89 25.53 -12.08
CA SER A 13 -2.86 25.58 -13.54
C SER A 13 -2.31 24.27 -14.09
N ALA A 14 -2.76 23.86 -15.28
CA ALA A 14 -2.33 22.60 -15.88
C ALA A 14 -2.12 22.69 -17.38
N ILE A 15 -1.12 21.95 -17.86
CA ILE A 15 -0.96 21.59 -19.26
C ILE A 15 -1.66 20.25 -19.47
N VAL A 16 -2.68 20.23 -20.31
CA VAL A 16 -3.48 19.05 -20.61
C VAL A 16 -3.31 18.78 -22.09
N GLY A 17 -3.07 17.53 -22.44
CA GLY A 17 -2.99 17.15 -23.83
C GLY A 17 -3.59 15.78 -24.07
N TRP A 18 -4.09 15.60 -25.28
CA TRP A 18 -4.70 14.40 -25.79
C TRP A 18 -4.35 14.23 -27.26
N VAL A 19 -4.50 13.01 -27.77
CA VAL A 19 -4.44 12.71 -29.20
C VAL A 19 -5.83 12.26 -29.60
N SER A 20 -6.46 12.96 -30.54
CA SER A 20 -7.82 12.66 -31.02
C SER A 20 -7.85 11.33 -31.77
N SER A 21 -9.06 10.83 -32.10
CA SER A 21 -9.24 9.66 -32.96
C SER A 21 -8.54 9.79 -34.32
N ASP A 22 -8.40 11.03 -34.78
CA ASP A 22 -7.89 11.35 -36.12
C ASP A 22 -6.36 11.45 -36.13
N GLY A 23 -5.72 11.25 -34.97
CA GLY A 23 -4.26 11.29 -34.79
C GLY A 23 -3.73 12.68 -34.42
N ASP A 24 -4.58 13.70 -34.40
CA ASP A 24 -4.17 15.07 -34.06
C ASP A 24 -3.87 15.22 -32.57
N GLY A 25 -2.63 15.60 -32.28
CA GLY A 25 -2.18 15.91 -30.94
C GLY A 25 -2.55 17.35 -30.55
N VAL A 26 -3.27 17.51 -29.45
CA VAL A 26 -3.61 18.82 -28.89
C VAL A 26 -3.01 18.95 -27.51
N VAL A 27 -2.37 20.09 -27.25
CA VAL A 27 -1.89 20.49 -25.92
C VAL A 27 -2.45 21.87 -25.61
N LYS A 28 -3.11 22.00 -24.46
CA LYS A 28 -3.74 23.24 -23.99
C LYS A 28 -3.45 23.49 -22.53
N GLN A 29 -3.35 24.76 -22.18
CA GLN A 29 -3.31 25.19 -20.80
C GLN A 29 -4.73 25.28 -20.23
N TYR A 30 -4.88 25.02 -18.94
CA TYR A 30 -6.13 25.15 -18.21
C TYR A 30 -5.92 25.80 -16.85
N HIS A 31 -6.86 26.65 -16.46
CA HIS A 31 -7.03 27.06 -15.07
C HIS A 31 -8.03 26.14 -14.38
N LEU A 32 -7.64 25.53 -13.26
CA LEU A 32 -8.44 24.56 -12.52
C LEU A 32 -9.12 25.23 -11.32
N GLY A 33 -10.09 26.12 -11.55
CA GLY A 33 -10.75 26.91 -10.50
C GLY A 33 -11.70 26.13 -9.59
N GLY A 34 -12.08 24.90 -9.95
CA GLY A 34 -13.00 24.07 -9.16
C GLY A 34 -13.17 22.66 -9.70
N THR A 35 -14.08 21.88 -9.11
CA THR A 35 -14.38 20.50 -9.52
C THR A 35 -15.46 20.41 -10.58
N SER A 36 -16.27 21.46 -10.76
CA SER A 36 -17.27 21.52 -11.82
C SER A 36 -16.62 21.89 -13.17
N PRO A 37 -17.04 21.30 -14.30
CA PRO A 37 -16.46 21.59 -15.61
C PRO A 37 -16.44 23.08 -15.99
N ARG A 38 -17.45 23.84 -15.57
CA ARG A 38 -17.53 25.31 -15.80
C ARG A 38 -16.42 26.14 -15.12
N LEU A 39 -15.77 25.57 -14.11
CA LEU A 39 -14.66 26.22 -13.38
C LEU A 39 -13.30 25.73 -13.88
N VAL A 40 -13.27 24.87 -14.90
CA VAL A 40 -12.07 24.35 -15.55
C VAL A 40 -11.96 25.00 -16.92
N VAL A 41 -11.20 26.08 -17.00
CA VAL A 41 -11.26 27.00 -18.15
C VAL A 41 -10.06 26.78 -19.07
N PRO A 42 -10.27 26.44 -20.36
CA PRO A 42 -9.19 26.29 -21.32
C PRO A 42 -8.52 27.62 -21.62
N ASP A 43 -7.25 27.55 -22.04
CA ASP A 43 -6.42 28.68 -22.48
C ASP A 43 -6.26 29.78 -21.40
N GLN A 44 -6.49 29.44 -20.13
CA GLN A 44 -6.30 30.30 -18.97
C GLN A 44 -5.33 29.64 -17.97
N GLY A 45 -4.77 30.42 -17.06
CA GLY A 45 -3.85 29.97 -16.02
C GLY A 45 -2.61 30.84 -15.93
N ASN A 46 -1.68 30.48 -15.04
CA ASN A 46 -0.48 31.26 -14.73
C ASN A 46 0.83 30.61 -15.22
N LEU A 47 0.77 29.57 -16.06
CA LEU A 47 1.97 28.96 -16.62
C LEU A 47 2.43 29.78 -17.83
N LYS A 48 3.73 30.08 -17.91
CA LYS A 48 4.36 30.70 -19.06
C LYS A 48 4.92 29.61 -19.95
N VAL A 49 4.13 29.12 -20.91
CA VAL A 49 4.55 28.07 -21.84
C VAL A 49 5.39 28.70 -22.96
N VAL A 50 6.59 28.18 -23.20
CA VAL A 50 7.45 28.65 -24.29
C VAL A 50 6.79 28.35 -25.63
N SER A 51 6.72 29.32 -26.54
CA SER A 51 6.11 29.15 -27.86
C SER A 51 6.78 28.02 -28.64
N ASN A 52 5.97 27.21 -29.35
CA ASN A 52 6.43 26.05 -30.13
C ASN A 52 7.19 24.97 -29.34
N SER A 53 7.05 24.93 -28.00
CA SER A 53 7.71 23.92 -27.16
C SER A 53 6.83 22.71 -26.83
N THR A 54 5.54 22.76 -27.18
CA THR A 54 4.58 21.70 -26.84
C THR A 54 4.53 20.62 -27.92
N ALA A 55 4.61 19.37 -27.50
CA ALA A 55 4.42 18.22 -28.38
C ALA A 55 3.66 17.12 -27.63
N ILE A 56 2.82 16.38 -28.36
CA ILE A 56 2.16 15.20 -27.82
C ILE A 56 2.01 14.13 -28.89
N ILE A 57 2.35 12.91 -28.54
CA ILE A 57 2.20 11.73 -29.41
C ILE A 57 1.63 10.56 -28.62
N SER A 58 0.93 9.68 -29.32
CA SER A 58 0.46 8.39 -28.80
C SER A 58 1.20 7.28 -29.54
N GLN A 59 1.98 6.47 -28.81
CA GLN A 59 2.72 5.35 -29.39
C GLN A 59 2.62 4.13 -28.46
N SER A 60 2.27 2.96 -29.01
CA SER A 60 2.21 1.69 -28.28
C SER A 60 1.39 1.78 -26.97
N LEU A 61 0.20 2.39 -27.04
CA LEU A 61 -0.71 2.61 -25.89
C LEU A 61 -0.11 3.50 -24.79
N ARG A 62 0.92 4.30 -25.10
CA ARG A 62 1.50 5.30 -24.20
C ARG A 62 1.38 6.70 -24.81
N LEU A 63 1.03 7.64 -23.96
CA LEU A 63 0.99 9.06 -24.28
C LEU A 63 2.32 9.69 -23.86
N TYR A 64 3.01 10.33 -24.79
CA TYR A 64 4.20 11.14 -24.52
C TYR A 64 3.82 12.60 -24.71
N MET A 65 4.00 13.41 -23.68
CA MET A 65 3.71 14.85 -23.71
C MET A 65 4.97 15.60 -23.27
N ALA A 66 5.38 16.56 -24.08
CA ALA A 66 6.49 17.46 -23.80
C ALA A 66 5.99 18.91 -23.88
N PHE A 67 6.53 19.76 -23.02
CA PHE A 67 6.32 21.20 -23.03
C PHE A 67 7.45 21.85 -22.23
N GLN A 68 7.74 23.12 -22.50
CA GLN A 68 8.70 23.90 -21.72
C GLN A 68 7.97 25.04 -21.03
N LEU A 69 8.26 25.21 -19.74
CA LEU A 69 7.79 26.35 -18.95
C LEU A 69 8.95 27.31 -18.72
N GLU A 70 8.69 28.58 -18.93
CA GLU A 70 9.55 29.66 -18.47
C GLU A 70 9.28 29.93 -16.99
N THR A 71 10.35 29.99 -16.21
CA THR A 71 10.31 30.36 -14.80
C THR A 71 11.09 31.64 -14.62
N ASP A 72 10.57 32.55 -13.81
CA ASP A 72 11.27 33.80 -13.53
C ASP A 72 12.62 33.49 -12.85
N ASN A 73 13.70 34.12 -13.30
CA ASN A 73 15.08 33.78 -12.91
C ASN A 73 15.33 33.80 -11.38
N ASP A 74 14.50 34.54 -10.64
CA ASP A 74 14.61 34.69 -9.18
C ASP A 74 13.63 33.80 -8.37
N GLN A 75 12.78 33.01 -9.04
CA GLN A 75 11.79 32.15 -8.38
C GLN A 75 11.97 30.68 -8.77
N GLN A 76 12.06 29.82 -7.76
CA GLN A 76 12.04 28.37 -8.00
C GLN A 76 10.71 27.96 -8.67
N PRO A 77 10.75 26.97 -9.59
CA PRO A 77 9.52 26.42 -10.15
C PRO A 77 8.58 25.92 -9.04
N GLN A 78 7.29 25.84 -9.35
CA GLN A 78 6.34 25.28 -8.39
C GLN A 78 6.74 23.85 -8.01
N SER A 79 7.00 23.66 -6.72
CA SER A 79 7.48 22.40 -6.16
C SER A 79 6.42 21.30 -6.09
N ARG A 80 5.18 21.53 -6.53
CA ARG A 80 4.11 20.53 -6.45
C ARG A 80 3.45 20.21 -7.78
N PRO A 81 4.11 19.42 -8.65
CA PRO A 81 3.49 18.94 -9.87
C PRO A 81 2.37 17.94 -9.57
N LEU A 82 1.32 18.03 -10.38
CA LEU A 82 0.16 17.16 -10.37
C LEU A 82 0.15 16.32 -11.66
N TYR A 83 -0.12 15.03 -11.53
CA TYR A 83 -0.26 14.12 -12.65
C TYR A 83 -1.68 13.60 -12.63
N SER A 84 -2.35 13.59 -13.77
CA SER A 84 -3.68 13.04 -13.89
C SER A 84 -3.91 12.44 -15.26
N VAL A 85 -4.73 11.40 -15.29
CA VAL A 85 -5.08 10.70 -16.54
C VAL A 85 -6.60 10.64 -16.64
N GLY A 86 -7.12 11.10 -17.78
CA GLY A 86 -8.53 11.04 -18.15
C GLY A 86 -8.98 9.63 -18.54
N ARG A 87 -10.26 9.47 -18.88
CA ARG A 87 -10.79 8.19 -19.38
C ARG A 87 -10.35 7.97 -20.83
N THR A 88 -9.98 6.74 -21.18
CA THR A 88 -9.70 6.36 -22.57
C THR A 88 -10.93 6.61 -23.45
N GLY A 89 -10.72 7.22 -24.62
CA GLY A 89 -11.78 7.49 -25.59
C GLY A 89 -12.69 8.68 -25.27
N VAL A 90 -12.42 9.41 -24.18
CA VAL A 90 -13.16 10.62 -23.81
C VAL A 90 -12.24 11.83 -23.97
N PHE A 91 -12.42 12.55 -25.08
CA PHE A 91 -11.57 13.69 -25.44
C PHE A 91 -12.35 15.00 -25.39
N PRO A 92 -11.72 16.11 -24.94
CA PRO A 92 -12.28 17.44 -25.09
C PRO A 92 -12.43 17.81 -26.57
N SER A 93 -13.53 18.46 -26.93
CA SER A 93 -13.82 18.88 -28.31
C SER A 93 -14.15 20.38 -28.40
N ALA A 94 -13.95 20.94 -29.59
CA ALA A 94 -14.32 22.31 -29.91
C ALA A 94 -15.84 22.54 -29.76
N PRO A 95 -16.30 23.77 -29.46
CA PRO A 95 -15.48 24.97 -29.24
C PRO A 95 -14.94 25.10 -27.81
N ASN A 96 -15.51 24.36 -26.84
CA ASN A 96 -15.34 24.67 -25.41
C ASN A 96 -14.23 23.85 -24.73
N TYR A 97 -13.74 22.78 -25.36
CA TYR A 97 -12.66 21.92 -24.85
C TYR A 97 -12.83 21.53 -23.37
N VAL A 98 -14.06 21.17 -22.98
CA VAL A 98 -14.40 20.83 -21.61
C VAL A 98 -13.72 19.52 -21.18
N LEU A 99 -13.08 19.53 -20.01
CA LEU A 99 -12.45 18.33 -19.45
C LEU A 99 -13.46 17.46 -18.69
N SER A 100 -13.33 16.14 -18.85
CA SER A 100 -14.01 15.16 -18.00
C SER A 100 -13.22 14.89 -16.71
N GLU A 101 -13.87 14.29 -15.71
CA GLU A 101 -13.20 13.88 -14.49
C GLU A 101 -12.11 12.83 -14.78
N HIS A 102 -10.92 13.06 -14.21
CA HIS A 102 -9.79 12.15 -14.31
C HIS A 102 -10.06 10.85 -13.53
N GLN A 103 -9.51 9.72 -14.00
CA GLN A 103 -9.58 8.45 -13.28
C GLN A 103 -8.56 8.35 -12.16
N VAL A 104 -7.40 8.99 -12.37
CA VAL A 104 -6.26 8.94 -11.49
C VAL A 104 -5.69 10.34 -11.33
N LYS A 105 -5.29 10.67 -10.11
CA LYS A 105 -4.42 11.81 -9.84
C LYS A 105 -3.27 11.43 -8.93
N VAL A 106 -2.15 12.11 -9.06
CA VAL A 106 -0.99 12.03 -8.16
C VAL A 106 -0.55 13.46 -7.90
N SER A 107 -0.32 13.81 -6.64
CA SER A 107 0.34 15.06 -6.27
C SER A 107 1.73 14.73 -5.78
N THR A 108 2.75 15.26 -6.46
CA THR A 108 4.15 15.12 -6.05
C THR A 108 4.61 16.42 -5.41
N SER A 109 5.50 16.34 -4.42
CA SER A 109 6.27 17.46 -3.90
C SER A 109 7.73 17.22 -4.27
N ILE A 110 8.42 18.21 -4.81
CA ILE A 110 9.82 18.17 -5.21
C ILE A 110 10.58 19.24 -4.43
N ASN A 111 11.65 18.86 -3.77
CA ASN A 111 12.62 19.80 -3.24
C ASN A 111 13.73 19.98 -4.28
N TYR A 112 13.74 21.12 -4.96
CA TYR A 112 14.72 21.40 -6.02
C TYR A 112 16.16 21.55 -5.50
N VAL A 113 16.35 21.86 -4.21
CA VAL A 113 17.67 21.98 -3.59
C VAL A 113 18.26 20.60 -3.29
N THR A 114 17.44 19.70 -2.74
CA THR A 114 17.92 18.35 -2.32
C THR A 114 17.71 17.28 -3.38
N GLY A 115 16.95 17.56 -4.44
CA GLY A 115 16.53 16.58 -5.44
C GLY A 115 15.54 15.54 -4.91
N GLN A 116 15.05 15.67 -3.68
CA GLN A 116 14.09 14.72 -3.11
C GLN A 116 12.68 14.96 -3.63
N SER A 117 11.93 13.88 -3.84
CA SER A 117 10.52 13.96 -4.21
C SER A 117 9.65 13.02 -3.38
N THR A 118 8.42 13.44 -3.09
CA THR A 118 7.43 12.64 -2.37
C THR A 118 6.10 12.71 -3.10
N SER A 119 5.50 11.56 -3.44
CA SER A 119 4.20 11.49 -4.09
C SER A 119 3.09 11.11 -3.11
N SER A 120 1.93 11.72 -3.31
CA SER A 120 0.71 11.54 -2.53
C SER A 120 -0.48 11.33 -3.46
N GLY A 121 -1.40 10.45 -3.05
CA GLY A 121 -2.69 10.30 -3.74
C GLY A 121 -2.74 9.36 -4.93
N GLY A 122 -1.73 8.51 -5.16
CA GLY A 122 -1.74 7.55 -6.27
C GLY A 122 -2.92 6.55 -6.28
N PRO A 123 -3.21 5.96 -7.44
CA PRO A 123 -4.28 4.98 -7.55
C PRO A 123 -3.96 3.80 -6.61
N TYR A 124 -4.96 3.36 -5.86
CA TYR A 124 -4.87 2.21 -4.94
C TYR A 124 -4.05 2.41 -3.65
N VAL A 125 -3.69 3.64 -3.25
CA VAL A 125 -3.06 3.90 -1.93
C VAL A 125 -3.89 3.32 -0.77
N LYS A 126 -5.23 3.48 -0.82
CA LYS A 126 -6.14 2.88 0.17
C LYS A 126 -6.00 1.35 0.19
N LEU A 127 -6.04 0.70 -0.97
CA LEU A 127 -5.90 -0.75 -1.09
C LEU A 127 -4.55 -1.24 -0.54
N ARG A 128 -3.46 -0.51 -0.84
CA ARG A 128 -2.13 -0.84 -0.32
C ARG A 128 -2.06 -0.72 1.20
N ARG A 129 -2.63 0.35 1.77
CA ARG A 129 -2.71 0.52 3.23
C ARG A 129 -3.58 -0.55 3.87
N SER A 130 -4.73 -0.88 3.28
CA SER A 130 -5.59 -1.97 3.75
C SER A 130 -4.84 -3.31 3.73
N HIS A 131 -4.14 -3.65 2.65
CA HIS A 131 -3.26 -4.83 2.59
C HIS A 131 -2.25 -4.85 3.74
N GLY A 132 -1.53 -3.74 3.96
CA GLY A 132 -0.55 -3.63 5.03
C GLY A 132 -1.17 -3.80 6.43
N VAL A 133 -2.25 -3.09 6.73
CA VAL A 133 -2.94 -3.13 8.04
C VAL A 133 -3.51 -4.52 8.32
N LEU A 134 -4.21 -5.13 7.35
CA LEU A 134 -4.81 -6.45 7.51
C LEU A 134 -3.77 -7.51 7.82
N ASN A 135 -2.64 -7.53 7.10
CA ASN A 135 -1.58 -8.51 7.34
C ASN A 135 -0.82 -8.23 8.64
N MET A 136 -0.61 -6.96 9.00
CA MET A 136 0.03 -6.59 10.26
C MET A 136 -0.80 -7.00 11.48
N ILE A 137 -2.10 -6.74 11.46
CA ILE A 137 -3.01 -7.15 12.54
C ILE A 137 -3.19 -8.66 12.52
N GLY A 138 -3.58 -9.22 11.37
CA GLY A 138 -3.94 -10.63 11.22
C GLY A 138 -2.77 -11.58 11.42
N TRP A 139 -1.77 -11.51 10.54
CA TRP A 139 -0.60 -12.39 10.63
C TRP A 139 0.43 -11.89 11.65
N GLY A 140 0.65 -10.58 11.75
CA GLY A 140 1.74 -10.02 12.56
C GLY A 140 1.48 -9.99 14.06
N ILE A 141 0.28 -9.60 14.49
CA ILE A 141 -0.05 -9.34 15.90
C ILE A 141 -0.86 -10.50 16.49
N LEU A 142 -1.97 -10.87 15.85
CA LEU A 142 -2.87 -11.89 16.39
C LEU A 142 -2.20 -13.27 16.47
N MET A 143 -1.32 -13.64 15.53
CA MET A 143 -0.57 -14.90 15.59
C MET A 143 0.32 -15.00 16.84
N ILE A 144 0.96 -13.89 17.22
CA ILE A 144 1.81 -13.81 18.40
C ILE A 144 0.95 -13.90 19.67
N ILE A 145 -0.16 -13.15 19.72
CA ILE A 145 -1.09 -13.20 20.86
C ILE A 145 -1.65 -14.62 21.03
N GLY A 146 -2.08 -15.26 19.94
CA GLY A 146 -2.54 -16.65 19.96
C GLY A 146 -1.48 -17.61 20.51
N ALA A 147 -0.21 -17.44 20.12
CA ALA A 147 0.90 -18.23 20.65
C ALA A 147 1.17 -17.98 22.15
N ILE A 148 1.07 -16.73 22.61
CA ILE A 148 1.18 -16.36 24.03
C ILE A 148 0.08 -17.06 24.84
N VAL A 149 -1.17 -16.99 24.38
CA VAL A 149 -2.31 -17.67 25.04
C VAL A 149 -2.06 -19.17 25.15
N ALA A 150 -1.65 -19.83 24.07
CA ALA A 150 -1.37 -21.26 24.07
C ALA A 150 -0.18 -21.69 24.93
N ARG A 151 0.78 -20.80 25.20
CA ARG A 151 1.94 -21.10 26.04
C ARG A 151 1.65 -20.91 27.53
N TYR A 152 1.06 -19.78 27.91
CA TYR A 152 1.01 -19.34 29.31
C TYR A 152 -0.33 -19.57 30.03
N PHE A 153 -1.38 -19.97 29.30
CA PHE A 153 -2.71 -20.14 29.87
C PHE A 153 -3.21 -21.59 29.83
N LYS A 154 -2.36 -22.58 29.52
CA LYS A 154 -2.73 -24.01 29.43
C LYS A 154 -3.47 -24.59 30.64
N GLN A 155 -3.17 -24.06 31.83
CA GLN A 155 -3.81 -24.41 33.10
C GLN A 155 -5.32 -24.07 33.14
N LYS A 156 -5.77 -23.15 32.28
CA LYS A 156 -7.19 -22.81 32.11
C LYS A 156 -7.81 -23.66 31.00
N ASP A 157 -7.68 -24.98 31.08
CA ASP A 157 -8.34 -25.91 30.14
C ASP A 157 -9.85 -25.95 30.44
N PRO A 158 -10.75 -25.87 29.44
CA PRO A 158 -10.49 -25.79 27.99
C PRO A 158 -10.41 -24.35 27.43
N THR A 159 -10.60 -23.32 28.27
CA THR A 159 -10.67 -21.91 27.86
C THR A 159 -9.49 -21.45 27.00
N TRP A 160 -8.26 -21.82 27.37
CA TRP A 160 -7.06 -21.42 26.60
C TRP A 160 -7.12 -21.93 25.15
N PHE A 161 -7.68 -23.12 24.94
CA PHE A 161 -7.72 -23.77 23.64
C PHE A 161 -8.71 -23.05 22.72
N TYR A 162 -9.89 -22.68 23.25
CA TYR A 162 -10.85 -21.87 22.51
C TYR A 162 -10.29 -20.48 22.20
N LEU A 163 -9.72 -19.78 23.19
CA LEU A 163 -9.11 -18.47 22.96
C LEU A 163 -7.99 -18.52 21.93
N HIS A 164 -7.07 -19.49 22.02
CA HIS A 164 -6.03 -19.68 21.03
C HIS A 164 -6.62 -19.90 19.63
N THR A 165 -7.55 -20.85 19.50
CA THR A 165 -8.13 -21.21 18.20
C THR A 165 -8.89 -20.04 17.59
N SER A 166 -9.71 -19.32 18.36
CA SER A 166 -10.47 -18.16 17.89
C SER A 166 -9.55 -17.02 17.45
N ILE A 167 -8.51 -16.70 18.22
CA ILE A 167 -7.54 -15.65 17.87
C ILE A 167 -6.77 -16.04 16.60
N GLN A 168 -6.32 -17.29 16.49
CA GLN A 168 -5.60 -17.76 15.31
C GLN A 168 -6.49 -17.77 14.07
N LEU A 169 -7.74 -18.21 14.18
CA LEU A 169 -8.68 -18.22 13.06
C LEU A 169 -9.00 -16.80 12.59
N LEU A 170 -9.25 -15.87 13.51
CA LEU A 170 -9.44 -14.46 13.16
C LEU A 170 -8.22 -13.88 12.45
N GLY A 171 -7.02 -14.14 12.99
CA GLY A 171 -5.76 -13.70 12.39
C GLY A 171 -5.56 -14.27 10.99
N PHE A 172 -5.86 -15.55 10.79
CA PHE A 172 -5.76 -16.23 9.50
C PHE A 172 -6.72 -15.63 8.47
N VAL A 173 -8.00 -15.43 8.82
CA VAL A 173 -9.01 -14.86 7.91
C VAL A 173 -8.65 -13.43 7.50
N LEU A 174 -8.31 -12.55 8.45
CA LEU A 174 -7.85 -11.20 8.14
C LEU A 174 -6.61 -11.22 7.23
N GLY A 175 -5.71 -12.16 7.51
CA GLY A 175 -4.53 -12.41 6.72
C GLY A 175 -4.82 -12.83 5.27
N ILE A 176 -5.78 -13.72 5.04
CA ILE A 176 -6.22 -14.11 3.69
C ILE A 176 -6.79 -12.91 2.93
N ILE A 177 -7.66 -12.13 3.57
CA ILE A 177 -8.22 -10.91 2.96
C ILE A 177 -7.09 -9.95 2.60
N GLY A 178 -6.13 -9.76 3.51
CA GLY A 178 -4.93 -8.97 3.27
C GLY A 178 -4.14 -9.47 2.05
N ILE A 179 -3.85 -10.77 1.96
CA ILE A 179 -3.12 -11.36 0.83
C ILE A 179 -3.89 -11.16 -0.49
N VAL A 180 -5.21 -11.35 -0.52
CA VAL A 180 -6.05 -11.08 -1.70
C VAL A 180 -5.93 -9.62 -2.12
N CYS A 181 -5.99 -8.66 -1.20
CA CYS A 181 -5.73 -7.26 -1.51
C CYS A 181 -4.34 -7.05 -2.14
N GLY A 182 -3.32 -7.79 -1.69
CA GLY A 182 -1.96 -7.75 -2.23
C GLY A 182 -1.87 -8.26 -3.67
N PHE A 183 -2.56 -9.35 -4.00
CA PHE A 183 -2.63 -9.86 -5.38
C PHE A 183 -3.37 -8.90 -6.31
N ILE A 184 -4.49 -8.32 -5.85
CA ILE A 184 -5.22 -7.29 -6.61
C ILE A 184 -4.29 -6.09 -6.84
N LEU A 185 -3.60 -5.62 -5.81
CA LEU A 185 -2.67 -4.49 -5.91
C LEU A 185 -1.55 -4.77 -6.92
N LYS A 186 -0.93 -5.95 -6.85
CA LYS A 186 0.14 -6.37 -7.79
C LYS A 186 -0.35 -6.38 -9.23
N ASN A 187 -1.58 -6.85 -9.49
CA ASN A 187 -2.17 -6.84 -10.83
C ASN A 187 -2.51 -5.43 -11.32
N ARG A 188 -3.00 -4.55 -10.44
CA ARG A 188 -3.37 -3.17 -10.79
C ARG A 188 -2.16 -2.27 -11.03
N LEU A 189 -1.08 -2.47 -10.29
CA LEU A 189 0.11 -1.63 -10.36
C LEU A 189 1.23 -2.20 -11.24
N ASN A 190 1.08 -3.43 -11.77
CA ASN A 190 2.18 -4.19 -12.39
C ASN A 190 3.46 -4.16 -11.53
N ALA A 191 3.29 -4.21 -10.20
CA ALA A 191 4.37 -3.98 -9.26
C ALA A 191 5.38 -5.14 -9.25
N HIS A 192 6.67 -4.79 -9.30
CA HIS A 192 7.77 -5.74 -9.19
C HIS A 192 8.10 -6.03 -7.72
N VAL A 193 7.31 -6.91 -7.09
CA VAL A 193 7.43 -7.30 -5.66
C VAL A 193 7.65 -8.81 -5.49
N SER A 194 8.45 -9.41 -6.36
CA SER A 194 8.63 -10.87 -6.44
C SER A 194 9.04 -11.51 -5.11
N THR A 195 10.04 -10.95 -4.42
CA THR A 195 10.54 -11.47 -3.15
C THR A 195 9.50 -11.38 -2.03
N HIS A 196 8.86 -10.23 -1.85
CA HIS A 196 7.83 -10.03 -0.81
C HIS A 196 6.61 -10.94 -1.03
N LYS A 197 6.20 -11.07 -2.29
CA LYS A 197 5.14 -12.00 -2.71
C LYS A 197 5.54 -13.45 -2.43
N GLY A 198 6.77 -13.84 -2.77
CA GLY A 198 7.29 -15.20 -2.52
C GLY A 198 7.28 -15.56 -1.04
N ILE A 199 7.81 -14.68 -0.19
CA ILE A 199 7.78 -14.85 1.27
C ILE A 199 6.33 -14.88 1.78
N GLY A 200 5.44 -14.03 1.25
CA GLY A 200 4.01 -14.02 1.61
C GLY A 200 3.31 -15.33 1.28
N ILE A 201 3.58 -15.92 0.12
CA ILE A 201 3.07 -17.25 -0.26
C ILE A 201 3.64 -18.33 0.65
N PHE A 202 4.92 -18.26 0.99
CA PHE A 202 5.54 -19.20 1.93
C PHE A 202 4.85 -19.13 3.32
N ILE A 203 4.62 -17.93 3.85
CA ILE A 203 3.86 -17.72 5.11
C ILE A 203 2.46 -18.33 5.01
N LEU A 204 1.76 -18.10 3.89
CA LEU A 204 0.43 -18.67 3.66
C LEU A 204 0.44 -20.20 3.71
N VAL A 205 1.42 -20.84 3.06
CA VAL A 205 1.60 -22.30 3.11
C VAL A 205 1.81 -22.77 4.54
N LEU A 206 2.69 -22.12 5.31
CA LEU A 206 2.88 -22.44 6.72
C LEU A 206 1.58 -22.26 7.53
N GLY A 207 0.78 -21.25 7.23
CA GLY A 207 -0.51 -21.01 7.86
C GLY A 207 -1.52 -22.11 7.56
N CYS A 208 -1.62 -22.55 6.29
CA CYS A 208 -2.45 -23.70 5.92
C CYS A 208 -2.00 -24.97 6.67
N LEU A 209 -0.70 -25.19 6.79
CA LEU A 209 -0.12 -26.28 7.58
C LEU A 209 -0.52 -26.22 9.08
N GLN A 210 -0.68 -25.02 9.64
CA GLN A 210 -1.20 -24.83 11.01
C GLN A 210 -2.69 -25.18 11.13
N VAL A 211 -3.51 -24.80 10.16
CA VAL A 211 -4.94 -25.18 10.11
C VAL A 211 -5.08 -26.69 9.97
N MET A 212 -4.28 -27.33 9.10
CA MET A 212 -4.24 -28.79 8.99
C MET A 212 -3.78 -29.45 10.30
N ALA A 213 -2.83 -28.84 11.02
CA ALA A 213 -2.43 -29.33 12.34
C ALA A 213 -3.63 -29.35 13.30
N PHE A 214 -4.45 -28.31 13.30
CA PHE A 214 -5.67 -28.27 14.11
C PHE A 214 -6.65 -29.40 13.76
N LEU A 215 -6.91 -29.63 12.47
CA LEU A 215 -7.81 -30.70 12.01
C LEU A 215 -7.27 -32.10 12.32
N ALA A 216 -5.96 -32.31 12.18
CA ALA A 216 -5.29 -33.57 12.44
C ALA A 216 -4.83 -33.72 13.91
N ARG A 217 -5.42 -32.98 14.85
CA ARG A 217 -4.99 -32.95 16.26
C ARG A 217 -5.25 -34.31 16.94
N PRO A 218 -4.20 -35.05 17.38
CA PRO A 218 -4.40 -36.34 18.04
C PRO A 218 -4.96 -36.20 19.46
N ASN A 219 -5.55 -37.28 19.97
CA ASN A 219 -5.96 -37.42 21.37
C ASN A 219 -4.78 -37.19 22.33
N LYS A 220 -5.07 -36.68 23.55
CA LYS A 220 -4.05 -36.31 24.54
C LYS A 220 -3.11 -37.49 24.90
N GLU A 221 -3.64 -38.71 24.96
CA GLU A 221 -2.90 -39.93 25.31
C GLU A 221 -2.12 -40.58 24.15
N ALA A 222 -2.32 -40.11 22.90
CA ALA A 222 -1.67 -40.72 21.76
C ALA A 222 -0.16 -40.40 21.72
N LYS A 223 0.70 -41.39 21.46
CA LYS A 223 2.16 -41.16 21.25
C LYS A 223 2.43 -40.10 20.15
N LEU A 224 1.58 -40.07 19.12
CA LEU A 224 1.64 -39.10 18.02
C LEU A 224 1.48 -37.64 18.50
N ARG A 225 0.81 -37.41 19.64
CA ARG A 225 0.62 -36.08 20.24
C ARG A 225 1.94 -35.35 20.48
N LYS A 226 3.00 -36.07 20.84
CA LYS A 226 4.35 -35.51 21.06
C LYS A 226 4.93 -34.93 19.76
N TYR A 227 4.90 -35.71 18.67
CA TYR A 227 5.40 -35.28 17.36
C TYR A 227 4.54 -34.15 16.77
N TRP A 228 3.22 -34.26 16.93
CA TRP A 228 2.30 -33.19 16.55
C TRP A 228 2.62 -31.88 17.27
N ASN A 229 2.90 -31.92 18.59
CA ASN A 229 3.24 -30.73 19.36
C ASN A 229 4.54 -30.11 18.87
N TRP A 230 5.56 -30.93 18.57
CA TRP A 230 6.83 -30.46 18.04
C TRP A 230 6.65 -29.79 16.67
N TYR A 231 5.92 -30.44 15.76
CA TYR A 231 5.61 -29.90 14.43
C TYR A 231 4.84 -28.59 14.53
N HIS A 232 3.70 -28.59 15.23
CA HIS A 232 2.81 -27.44 15.34
C HIS A 232 3.53 -26.21 15.92
N GLN A 233 4.31 -26.41 16.99
CA GLN A 233 5.05 -25.33 17.65
C GLN A 233 6.17 -24.77 16.78
N ASN A 234 6.99 -25.62 16.15
CA ASN A 234 8.14 -25.15 15.38
C ASN A 234 7.71 -24.48 14.07
N VAL A 235 6.76 -25.08 13.34
CA VAL A 235 6.21 -24.47 12.13
C VAL A 235 5.53 -23.13 12.45
N GLY A 236 4.83 -23.04 13.58
CA GLY A 236 4.19 -21.79 14.03
C GLY A 236 5.21 -20.69 14.35
N ARG A 237 6.35 -21.03 14.97
CA ARG A 237 7.44 -20.08 15.23
C ARG A 237 8.09 -19.58 13.95
N ILE A 238 8.39 -20.49 13.02
CA ILE A 238 8.95 -20.13 11.70
C ILE A 238 8.01 -19.17 10.98
N LEU A 239 6.70 -19.48 10.97
CA LEU A 239 5.68 -18.60 10.40
C LEU A 239 5.74 -17.20 10.99
N ILE A 240 5.75 -17.07 12.33
CA ILE A 240 5.81 -15.75 13.00
C ILE A 240 7.07 -14.97 12.60
N ILE A 241 8.24 -15.62 12.58
CA ILE A 241 9.52 -14.97 12.22
C ILE A 241 9.46 -14.42 10.78
N PHE A 242 9.05 -15.25 9.83
CA PHE A 242 8.95 -14.83 8.42
C PHE A 242 7.88 -13.75 8.25
N THR A 243 6.76 -13.82 8.97
CA THR A 243 5.74 -12.78 8.95
C THR A 243 6.28 -11.43 9.41
N ILE A 244 6.95 -11.38 10.55
CA ILE A 244 7.53 -10.12 11.07
C ILE A 244 8.49 -9.52 10.04
N ALA A 245 9.42 -10.32 9.52
CA ALA A 245 10.38 -9.88 8.51
C ALA A 245 9.69 -9.38 7.24
N ASN A 246 8.68 -10.11 6.75
CA ASN A 246 7.99 -9.76 5.52
C ASN A 246 7.10 -8.51 5.67
N ILE A 247 6.58 -8.23 6.88
CA ILE A 247 5.86 -6.99 7.17
C ILE A 247 6.81 -5.78 7.11
N PHE A 248 7.97 -5.83 7.77
CA PHE A 248 8.96 -4.76 7.67
C PHE A 248 9.43 -4.55 6.23
N TYR A 249 9.67 -5.64 5.51
CA TYR A 249 10.03 -5.57 4.10
C TYR A 249 8.90 -4.97 3.24
N GLY A 250 7.65 -5.32 3.51
CA GLY A 250 6.47 -4.75 2.84
C GLY A 250 6.30 -3.24 3.11
N ILE A 251 6.55 -2.79 4.34
CA ILE A 251 6.55 -1.36 4.69
C ILE A 251 7.62 -0.61 3.89
N HIS A 252 8.84 -1.17 3.82
CA HIS A 252 9.93 -0.60 3.03
C HIS A 252 9.59 -0.52 1.54
N LEU A 253 9.06 -1.59 0.94
CA LEU A 253 8.61 -1.60 -0.46
C LEU A 253 7.46 -0.63 -0.73
N GLY A 254 6.63 -0.38 0.28
CA GLY A 254 5.64 0.68 0.18
C GLY A 254 6.30 2.05 0.07
N GLY A 255 7.44 2.29 0.72
CA GLY A 255 7.88 3.67 0.97
C GLY A 255 6.89 4.41 1.87
N GLU A 256 6.12 3.68 2.69
CA GLU A 256 5.47 4.32 3.84
C GLU A 256 6.60 4.73 4.80
N GLY A 257 6.60 5.98 5.25
CA GLY A 257 7.71 6.55 6.02
C GLY A 257 8.02 5.82 7.33
N ARG A 258 9.12 6.22 7.99
CA ARG A 258 9.66 5.60 9.22
C ARG A 258 8.61 5.37 10.33
N GLY A 259 7.53 6.14 10.36
CA GLY A 259 6.44 5.99 11.34
C GLY A 259 5.74 4.63 11.33
N TRP A 260 5.54 3.98 10.18
CA TRP A 260 4.91 2.65 10.12
C TRP A 260 5.80 1.58 10.74
N SER A 261 7.09 1.57 10.38
CA SER A 261 8.07 0.65 10.96
C SER A 261 8.22 0.88 12.46
N ALA A 262 8.28 2.14 12.90
CA ALA A 262 8.37 2.47 14.32
C ALA A 262 7.13 2.01 15.08
N GLY A 263 5.92 2.27 14.56
CA GLY A 263 4.66 1.85 15.20
C GLY A 263 4.56 0.34 15.33
N TYR A 264 4.86 -0.41 14.27
CA TYR A 264 4.88 -1.88 14.34
C TYR A 264 5.97 -2.38 15.30
N GLY A 265 7.16 -1.78 15.28
CA GLY A 265 8.25 -2.08 16.21
C GLY A 265 7.86 -1.91 17.67
N VAL A 266 7.18 -0.80 18.02
CA VAL A 266 6.67 -0.56 19.38
C VAL A 266 5.69 -1.66 19.81
N VAL A 267 4.76 -2.07 18.94
CA VAL A 267 3.83 -3.16 19.24
C VAL A 267 4.57 -4.47 19.51
N LEU A 268 5.58 -4.79 18.69
CA LEU A 268 6.41 -5.98 18.90
C LEU A 268 7.20 -5.92 20.21
N CYS A 269 7.74 -4.75 20.58
CA CYS A 269 8.40 -4.55 21.86
C CYS A 269 7.46 -4.80 23.04
N VAL A 270 6.22 -4.30 22.99
CA VAL A 270 5.21 -4.54 24.04
C VAL A 270 4.88 -6.04 24.14
N LEU A 271 4.68 -6.72 23.02
CA LEU A 271 4.43 -8.16 22.99
C LEU A 271 5.63 -8.96 23.53
N PHE A 272 6.85 -8.55 23.19
CA PHE A 272 8.07 -9.16 23.69
C PHE A 272 8.23 -9.00 25.21
N ILE A 273 8.03 -7.79 25.74
CA ILE A 273 8.05 -7.53 27.18
C ILE A 273 6.98 -8.39 27.88
N THR A 274 5.78 -8.48 27.30
CA THR A 274 4.70 -9.34 27.83
C THR A 274 5.14 -10.80 27.91
N ILE A 275 5.81 -11.32 26.87
CA ILE A 275 6.37 -12.68 26.85
C ILE A 275 7.41 -12.85 27.97
N VAL A 276 8.36 -11.92 28.10
CA VAL A 276 9.40 -11.98 29.14
C VAL A 276 8.80 -12.01 30.53
N VAL A 277 7.84 -11.12 30.83
CA VAL A 277 7.15 -11.06 32.12
C VAL A 277 6.41 -12.37 32.40
N LEU A 278 5.67 -12.91 31.43
CA LEU A 278 4.95 -14.18 31.58
C LEU A 278 5.89 -15.36 31.74
N GLU A 279 7.03 -15.37 31.03
CA GLU A 279 8.06 -16.41 31.15
C GLU A 279 8.67 -16.40 32.56
N LEU A 280 9.11 -15.24 33.06
CA LEU A 280 9.65 -15.10 34.42
C LEU A 280 8.66 -15.57 35.49
N ARG A 281 7.39 -15.18 35.37
CA ARG A 281 6.33 -15.65 36.29
C ARG A 281 6.11 -17.15 36.21
N SER A 282 6.23 -17.75 35.02
CA SER A 282 6.07 -19.19 34.85
C SER A 282 7.22 -20.00 35.45
N TRP A 283 8.42 -19.42 35.54
CA TRP A 283 9.57 -20.04 36.19
C TRP A 283 9.46 -19.96 37.71
N ILE A 284 9.02 -18.82 38.26
CA ILE A 284 8.81 -18.64 39.71
C ILE A 284 7.72 -19.57 40.26
N ARG A 285 6.75 -19.98 39.43
CA ARG A 285 5.64 -20.87 39.83
C ARG A 285 5.95 -22.36 39.67
N LYS A 286 7.09 -22.72 39.09
CA LYS A 286 7.57 -24.11 39.02
C LYS A 286 8.44 -24.41 40.23
#